data_AF-A0A1G6D6N0-F1
#
_entry.id   AF-A0A1G6D6N0-F1
#
_cell.length_a   1.000
_cell.length_b   1.000
_cell.length_c   1.000
_cell.angle_alpha   90.00
_cell.angle_beta   90.00
_cell.angle_gamma   90.00
#
_symmetry.space_group_name_H-M   'P 1'
#
loop_
_entity.id
_entity.type
_entity.pdbx_description
1 polymer ?
#
loop_
_entity_poly.entity_id
_entity_poly.type
_entity_poly.pdbx_seq_one_letter_code
_entity_poly.pdbx_strand_id
1 'polypeptide(L)'
;MIYKYSREEAQRSGELDLYRESRKENIACKNAIEEAISTYHQNNILDDAGAKNVISNFGYDRTMWVLAASICYHKHDGRFSPAHKEWAKGIIPSALTDRELGDYAANSHPTLLDGFTGQVLKEYAKLGLYSSKNCIKDGETLSYENQLLIMKPEVLKDQFKNPICQLFFAESGFGCYPDRIGSKVFGRFLCDGERAQFWRSDFIGIADYKYLPDWAMTRVRDLLDPKMKIRIFQLKSGDTNAFMSLDFTNEHGGIKAENYKQIWGGTMVASRLEDIFTRCNTDQFPPGYCGHSLSVSDIVEICEGKEKGFYFVDSFGFKKIEDFDIGQTDREDVMKVLILENDKMPYAAEISHDIHAMQHIVGGLIEPVYFEPKCDAMCWCNEEFLINGSAPNRIIGGVLIHGTCFISGDGYNEAGERDSQSLTDEQISKYTEQFRSSVVCETILSEDESEDMSSDEDISID
;
A
#
# COMPACT_ATOMS: atom_id res chain seq x y z
N MET A 1 4.42 -16.61 -19.42
CA MET A 1 3.11 -17.29 -19.31
C MET A 1 3.31 -18.79 -19.53
N ILE A 2 2.71 -19.62 -18.68
CA ILE A 2 2.76 -21.09 -18.76
C ILE A 2 1.38 -21.59 -19.20
N TYR A 3 1.34 -22.38 -20.26
CA TYR A 3 0.12 -23.02 -20.73
C TYR A 3 -0.12 -24.30 -19.94
N LYS A 4 -1.21 -24.35 -19.16
CA LYS A 4 -1.47 -25.42 -18.17
C LYS A 4 -2.35 -26.57 -18.69
N TYR A 5 -2.92 -26.44 -19.89
CA TYR A 5 -3.83 -27.44 -20.47
C TYR A 5 -3.15 -28.34 -21.48
N SER A 6 -3.78 -29.47 -21.78
CA SER A 6 -3.26 -30.44 -22.75
C SER A 6 -3.22 -29.86 -24.16
N ARG A 7 -2.43 -30.48 -25.04
CA ARG A 7 -2.38 -30.10 -26.46
C ARG A 7 -3.76 -30.23 -27.12
N GLU A 8 -4.51 -31.27 -26.75
CA GLU A 8 -5.86 -31.52 -27.26
C GLU A 8 -6.80 -30.38 -26.89
N GLU A 9 -6.73 -29.91 -25.64
CA GLU A 9 -7.52 -28.77 -25.18
C GLU A 9 -7.10 -27.47 -25.90
N ALA A 10 -5.80 -27.25 -26.09
CA ALA A 10 -5.30 -26.12 -26.87
C ALA A 10 -5.83 -26.14 -28.31
N GLN A 11 -5.95 -27.32 -28.92
CA GLN A 11 -6.53 -27.47 -30.25
C GLN A 11 -8.03 -27.17 -30.25
N ARG A 12 -8.77 -27.63 -29.24
CA ARG A 12 -10.21 -27.38 -29.12
C ARG A 12 -10.52 -25.90 -28.88
N SER A 13 -9.69 -25.22 -28.11
CA SER A 13 -9.85 -23.81 -27.74
C SER A 13 -9.20 -22.84 -28.73
N GLY A 14 -8.52 -23.35 -29.77
CA GLY A 14 -7.85 -22.51 -30.78
C GLY A 14 -6.57 -21.82 -30.28
N GLU A 15 -5.98 -22.33 -29.20
CA GLU A 15 -4.84 -21.73 -28.49
C GLU A 15 -3.51 -22.47 -28.77
N LEU A 16 -3.43 -23.20 -29.89
CA LEU A 16 -2.26 -24.03 -30.23
C LEU A 16 -0.94 -23.24 -30.28
N ASP A 17 -0.97 -21.98 -30.68
CA ASP A 17 0.24 -21.16 -30.73
C ASP A 17 0.73 -20.79 -29.32
N LEU A 18 -0.19 -20.46 -28.39
CA LEU A 18 0.16 -20.25 -26.98
C LEU A 18 0.75 -21.51 -26.34
N TYR A 19 0.18 -22.68 -26.65
CA TYR A 19 0.71 -23.97 -26.23
C TYR A 19 2.14 -24.19 -26.75
N ARG A 20 2.38 -23.95 -28.05
CA ARG A 20 3.70 -24.14 -28.69
C ARG A 20 4.75 -23.22 -28.11
N GLU A 21 4.45 -21.94 -27.95
CA GLU A 21 5.36 -20.96 -27.35
C GLU A 21 5.67 -21.32 -25.90
N SER A 22 4.65 -21.63 -25.08
CA SER A 22 4.89 -22.08 -23.71
C SER A 22 5.75 -23.35 -23.65
N ARG A 23 5.52 -24.31 -24.55
CA ARG A 23 6.30 -25.56 -24.60
C ARG A 23 7.75 -25.30 -25.00
N LYS A 24 8.01 -24.41 -25.97
CA LYS A 24 9.36 -24.01 -26.36
C LYS A 24 10.12 -23.41 -25.18
N GLU A 25 9.48 -22.51 -24.44
CA GLU A 25 10.07 -21.90 -23.25
C GLU A 25 10.28 -22.92 -22.11
N ASN A 26 9.39 -23.91 -21.94
CA ASN A 26 9.60 -25.00 -20.99
C ASN A 26 10.84 -25.85 -21.35
N ILE A 27 11.07 -26.10 -22.65
CA ILE A 27 12.27 -26.81 -23.12
C ILE A 27 13.53 -25.97 -22.87
N ALA A 28 13.48 -24.67 -23.12
CA ALA A 28 14.60 -23.78 -22.83
C ALA A 28 14.95 -23.79 -21.33
N CYS A 29 13.94 -23.68 -20.46
CA CYS A 29 14.10 -23.76 -19.01
C CYS A 29 14.66 -25.12 -18.57
N LYS A 30 14.14 -26.22 -19.13
CA LYS A 30 14.69 -27.57 -18.91
C LYS A 30 16.19 -27.61 -19.24
N ASN A 31 16.58 -27.14 -20.42
CA ASN A 31 17.98 -27.19 -20.85
C ASN A 31 18.88 -26.39 -19.91
N ALA A 32 18.43 -25.22 -19.45
CA ALA A 32 19.16 -24.42 -18.46
C ALA A 32 19.29 -25.12 -17.11
N ILE A 33 18.25 -25.84 -16.66
CA ILE A 33 18.31 -26.67 -15.45
C ILE A 33 19.34 -27.80 -15.63
N GLU A 34 19.31 -28.51 -16.77
CA GLU A 34 20.27 -29.57 -17.06
C GLU A 34 21.72 -29.06 -17.13
N GLU A 35 21.92 -27.88 -17.71
CA GLU A 35 23.22 -27.20 -17.79
C GLU A 35 23.73 -26.76 -16.41
N ALA A 36 22.87 -26.16 -15.59
CA ALA A 36 23.19 -25.83 -14.21
C ALA A 36 23.59 -27.10 -13.44
N ILE A 37 22.82 -28.18 -13.58
CA ILE A 37 23.11 -29.47 -12.94
C ILE A 37 24.43 -30.07 -13.41
N SER A 38 24.71 -30.03 -14.71
CA SER A 38 25.94 -30.55 -15.31
C SER A 38 27.18 -29.78 -14.83
N THR A 39 27.07 -28.45 -14.70
CA THR A 39 28.16 -27.60 -14.23
C THR A 39 28.52 -27.91 -12.77
N TYR A 40 27.54 -28.24 -11.91
CA TYR A 40 27.81 -28.70 -10.54
C TYR A 40 28.64 -29.99 -10.47
N HIS A 41 28.42 -30.92 -11.40
CA HIS A 41 29.15 -32.19 -11.42
C HIS A 41 30.65 -32.00 -11.69
N GLN A 42 31.06 -30.86 -12.27
CA GLN A 42 32.46 -30.56 -12.53
C GLN A 42 33.17 -29.91 -11.32
N ASN A 43 32.43 -29.15 -10.51
CA ASN A 43 33.01 -28.31 -9.44
C ASN A 43 32.77 -28.84 -8.00
N ASN A 44 32.01 -29.93 -7.83
CA ASN A 44 31.77 -30.62 -6.54
C ASN A 44 31.16 -29.78 -5.40
N ILE A 45 30.56 -28.63 -5.72
CA ILE A 45 29.78 -27.81 -4.79
C ILE A 45 28.43 -27.53 -5.45
N LEU A 46 27.33 -27.95 -4.82
CA LEU A 46 25.99 -27.45 -5.15
C LEU A 46 25.90 -26.06 -4.51
N ASP A 47 26.40 -25.05 -5.21
CA ASP A 47 26.16 -23.67 -4.82
C ASP A 47 24.74 -23.25 -5.24
N ASP A 48 24.20 -22.28 -4.52
CA ASP A 48 22.84 -21.76 -4.78
C ASP A 48 22.81 -20.89 -6.08
N ALA A 49 23.95 -20.67 -6.74
CA ALA A 49 24.09 -19.75 -7.88
C ALA A 49 23.40 -20.25 -9.15
N GLY A 50 23.50 -21.54 -9.47
CA GLY A 50 22.81 -22.10 -10.65
C GLY A 50 21.28 -22.07 -10.51
N ALA A 51 20.74 -22.30 -9.30
CA ALA A 51 19.31 -22.14 -9.03
C ALA A 51 18.87 -20.68 -9.23
N LYS A 52 19.61 -19.72 -8.64
CA LYS A 52 19.37 -18.28 -8.82
C LYS A 52 19.40 -17.85 -10.29
N ASN A 53 20.36 -18.36 -11.07
CA ASN A 53 20.49 -18.04 -12.50
C ASN A 53 19.29 -18.53 -13.32
N VAL A 54 18.84 -19.78 -13.10
CA VAL A 54 17.66 -20.30 -13.79
C VAL A 54 16.41 -19.53 -13.39
N ILE A 55 16.25 -19.19 -12.10
CA ILE A 55 15.14 -18.36 -11.61
C ILE A 55 15.16 -16.98 -12.26
N SER A 56 16.31 -16.31 -12.32
CA SER A 56 16.45 -15.00 -12.95
C SER A 56 16.05 -15.03 -14.44
N ASN A 57 16.45 -16.08 -15.16
CA ASN A 57 16.17 -16.20 -16.60
C ASN A 57 14.73 -16.62 -16.94
N PHE A 58 14.11 -17.50 -16.15
CA PHE A 58 12.82 -18.13 -16.49
C PHE A 58 11.68 -17.80 -15.52
N GLY A 59 12.01 -17.22 -14.37
CA GLY A 59 11.11 -16.98 -13.25
C GLY A 59 10.83 -18.22 -12.41
N TYR A 60 10.32 -17.99 -11.20
CA TYR A 60 9.92 -19.01 -10.24
C TYR A 60 8.88 -19.96 -10.81
N ASP A 61 7.82 -19.43 -11.44
CA ASP A 61 6.68 -20.25 -11.85
C ASP A 61 7.08 -21.28 -12.92
N ARG A 62 7.89 -20.86 -13.90
CA ARG A 62 8.32 -21.76 -14.98
C ARG A 62 9.34 -22.75 -14.49
N THR A 63 10.30 -22.30 -13.68
CA THR A 63 11.32 -23.17 -13.09
C THR A 63 10.65 -24.26 -12.25
N MET A 64 9.75 -23.88 -11.35
CA MET A 64 8.97 -24.83 -10.54
C MET A 64 8.08 -25.74 -11.38
N TRP A 65 7.45 -25.24 -12.45
CA TRP A 65 6.65 -26.04 -13.36
C TRP A 65 7.47 -27.14 -14.06
N VAL A 66 8.65 -26.78 -14.60
CA VAL A 66 9.52 -27.74 -15.30
C VAL A 66 10.09 -28.78 -14.33
N LEU A 67 10.48 -28.37 -13.12
CA LEU A 67 10.93 -29.31 -12.08
C LEU A 67 9.80 -30.27 -11.65
N ALA A 68 8.60 -29.74 -11.39
CA ALA A 68 7.44 -30.56 -11.03
C ALA A 68 7.06 -31.53 -12.15
N ALA A 69 7.09 -31.08 -13.41
CA ALA A 69 6.86 -31.94 -14.57
C ALA A 69 7.89 -33.06 -14.69
N SER A 70 9.16 -32.75 -14.43
CA SER A 70 10.26 -33.73 -14.44
C SER A 70 10.08 -34.80 -13.36
N ILE A 71 9.71 -34.40 -12.14
CA ILE A 71 9.44 -35.33 -11.03
C ILE A 71 8.20 -36.19 -11.32
N CYS A 72 7.14 -35.60 -11.87
CA CYS A 72 5.92 -36.34 -12.23
C CYS A 72 6.18 -37.35 -13.35
N TYR A 73 6.98 -36.99 -14.36
CA TYR A 73 7.38 -37.90 -15.43
C TYR A 73 8.20 -39.09 -14.88
N HIS A 74 9.09 -38.84 -13.92
CA HIS A 74 9.92 -39.85 -13.25
C HIS A 74 9.34 -40.34 -11.91
N LYS A 75 8.02 -40.29 -11.71
CA LYS A 75 7.33 -40.58 -10.43
C LYS A 75 7.68 -41.93 -9.78
N HIS A 76 8.07 -42.92 -10.59
CA HIS A 76 8.45 -44.26 -10.14
C HIS A 76 9.87 -44.33 -9.56
N ASP A 77 10.73 -43.34 -9.79
CA ASP A 77 12.09 -43.34 -9.30
C ASP A 77 12.14 -43.12 -7.78
N GLY A 78 12.75 -44.04 -7.05
CA GLY A 78 12.82 -44.02 -5.58
C GLY A 78 13.74 -42.94 -5.00
N ARG A 79 14.55 -42.26 -5.84
CA ARG A 79 15.54 -41.27 -5.38
C ARG A 79 14.97 -39.88 -5.14
N PHE A 80 13.81 -39.55 -5.72
CA PHE A 80 13.11 -38.30 -5.39
C PHE A 80 12.47 -38.38 -4.01
N SER A 81 12.59 -37.30 -3.25
CA SER A 81 12.01 -37.25 -1.91
C SER A 81 10.47 -37.38 -1.96
N PRO A 82 9.83 -38.03 -0.97
CA PRO A 82 8.38 -38.09 -0.90
C PRO A 82 7.72 -36.70 -0.87
N ALA A 83 8.38 -35.72 -0.23
CA ALA A 83 7.91 -34.34 -0.15
C ALA A 83 7.88 -33.67 -1.52
N HIS A 84 8.94 -33.79 -2.32
CA HIS A 84 8.98 -33.22 -3.67
C HIS A 84 8.01 -33.92 -4.62
N LYS A 85 7.80 -35.23 -4.48
CA LYS A 85 6.76 -35.93 -5.25
C LYS A 85 5.37 -35.40 -4.96
N GLU A 86 5.07 -35.09 -3.71
CA GLU A 86 3.75 -34.56 -3.33
C GLU A 86 3.59 -33.10 -3.78
N TRP A 87 4.63 -32.28 -3.60
CA TRP A 87 4.68 -30.93 -4.14
C TRP A 87 4.46 -30.88 -5.66
N ALA A 88 5.15 -31.74 -6.41
CA ALA A 88 5.06 -31.78 -7.87
C ALA A 88 3.65 -32.10 -8.37
N LYS A 89 2.94 -33.02 -7.69
CA LYS A 89 1.53 -33.33 -8.00
C LYS A 89 0.59 -32.15 -7.75
N GLY A 90 0.91 -31.27 -6.80
CA GLY A 90 0.14 -30.07 -6.52
C GLY A 90 0.25 -29.01 -7.63
N ILE A 91 1.35 -29.02 -8.38
CA ILE A 91 1.60 -28.06 -9.47
C ILE A 91 1.07 -28.58 -10.81
N ILE A 92 1.32 -29.86 -11.12
CA ILE A 92 1.01 -30.43 -12.43
C ILE A 92 -0.44 -30.95 -12.45
N PRO A 93 -1.32 -30.41 -13.31
CA PRO A 93 -2.68 -30.92 -13.44
C PRO A 93 -2.70 -32.39 -13.84
N SER A 94 -3.56 -33.19 -13.19
CA SER A 94 -3.68 -34.64 -13.43
C SER A 94 -4.12 -35.00 -14.86
N ALA A 95 -4.63 -34.03 -15.62
CA ALA A 95 -5.02 -34.21 -17.02
C ALA A 95 -3.83 -34.28 -17.99
N LEU A 96 -2.63 -33.84 -17.58
CA LEU A 96 -1.44 -33.89 -18.44
C LEU A 96 -0.83 -35.30 -18.43
N THR A 97 -0.51 -35.79 -19.62
CA THR A 97 0.01 -37.14 -19.82
C THR A 97 1.54 -37.21 -19.73
N ASP A 98 2.11 -38.36 -19.37
CA ASP A 98 3.57 -38.57 -19.38
C ASP A 98 4.19 -38.23 -20.75
N ARG A 99 3.46 -38.48 -21.85
CA ARG A 99 3.87 -38.10 -23.21
C ARG A 99 4.06 -36.60 -23.38
N GLU A 100 3.20 -35.79 -22.79
CA GLU A 100 3.29 -34.33 -22.87
C GLU A 100 4.41 -33.79 -21.97
N LEU A 101 4.54 -34.35 -20.76
CA LEU A 101 5.58 -33.94 -19.81
C LEU A 101 6.98 -34.30 -20.32
N GLY A 102 7.14 -35.46 -20.97
CA GLY A 102 8.44 -35.99 -21.39
C GLY A 102 9.24 -35.07 -22.31
N ASP A 103 8.57 -34.20 -23.06
CA ASP A 103 9.22 -33.24 -23.97
C ASP A 103 10.09 -32.21 -23.24
N TYR A 104 9.69 -31.84 -22.02
CA TYR A 104 10.38 -30.86 -21.19
C TYR A 104 10.70 -31.38 -19.78
N ALA A 105 10.62 -32.70 -19.58
CA ALA A 105 11.17 -33.35 -18.39
C ALA A 105 12.71 -33.38 -18.48
N ALA A 106 13.37 -32.92 -17.41
CA ALA A 106 14.81 -32.97 -17.28
C ALA A 106 15.31 -34.42 -17.20
N ASN A 107 16.39 -34.69 -17.91
CA ASN A 107 17.07 -35.98 -18.03
C ASN A 107 18.43 -35.97 -17.31
N SER A 108 18.46 -35.34 -16.12
CA SER A 108 19.60 -35.35 -15.21
C SER A 108 19.50 -36.52 -14.21
N HIS A 109 20.59 -36.82 -13.50
CA HIS A 109 20.57 -37.84 -12.44
C HIS A 109 19.52 -37.45 -11.36
N PRO A 110 18.57 -38.34 -11.01
CA PRO A 110 17.45 -37.99 -10.12
C PRO A 110 17.84 -37.38 -8.78
N THR A 111 18.93 -37.85 -8.15
CA THR A 111 19.42 -37.27 -6.88
C THR A 111 19.88 -35.81 -7.04
N LEU A 112 20.49 -35.46 -8.17
CA LEU A 112 20.93 -34.09 -8.43
C LEU A 112 19.72 -33.19 -8.74
N LEU A 113 18.77 -33.71 -9.51
CA LEU A 113 17.54 -32.98 -9.82
C LEU A 113 16.67 -32.75 -8.56
N ASP A 114 16.59 -33.73 -7.65
CA ASP A 114 15.92 -33.58 -6.36
C ASP A 114 16.61 -32.53 -5.48
N GLY A 115 17.95 -32.54 -5.43
CA GLY A 115 18.74 -31.52 -4.73
C GLY A 115 18.55 -30.11 -5.29
N PHE A 116 18.61 -29.96 -6.62
CA PHE A 116 18.35 -28.69 -7.30
C PHE A 116 16.92 -28.19 -7.07
N THR A 117 15.93 -29.09 -7.06
CA THR A 117 14.55 -28.76 -6.69
C THR A 117 14.50 -28.19 -5.28
N GLY A 118 15.23 -28.80 -4.34
CA GLY A 118 15.36 -28.30 -2.98
C GLY A 118 15.94 -26.88 -2.91
N GLN A 119 16.95 -26.55 -3.72
CA GLN A 119 17.50 -25.20 -3.80
C GLN A 119 16.48 -24.18 -4.32
N VAL A 120 15.79 -24.48 -5.43
CA VAL A 120 14.76 -23.59 -5.98
C VAL A 120 13.63 -23.37 -4.97
N LEU A 121 13.19 -24.41 -4.28
CA LEU A 121 12.16 -24.29 -3.25
C LEU A 121 12.63 -23.52 -2.01
N LYS A 122 13.91 -23.64 -1.65
CA LYS A 122 14.52 -22.84 -0.58
C LYS A 122 14.55 -21.36 -0.97
N GLU A 123 14.94 -21.01 -2.19
CA GLU A 123 14.88 -19.62 -2.68
C GLU A 123 13.44 -19.09 -2.71
N TYR A 124 12.49 -19.88 -3.23
CA TYR A 124 11.08 -19.49 -3.23
C TYR A 124 10.51 -19.30 -1.82
N ALA A 125 10.94 -20.12 -0.86
CA ALA A 125 10.51 -19.98 0.54
C ALA A 125 11.03 -18.70 1.21
N LYS A 126 12.19 -18.16 0.79
CA LYS A 126 12.72 -16.89 1.31
C LYS A 126 11.81 -15.70 1.00
N LEU A 127 11.00 -15.79 -0.06
CA LEU A 127 10.03 -14.75 -0.41
C LEU A 127 8.94 -14.55 0.67
N GLY A 128 8.77 -15.51 1.60
CA GLY A 128 7.86 -15.34 2.74
C GLY A 128 6.39 -15.21 2.37
N LEU A 129 5.99 -15.66 1.17
CA LEU A 129 4.66 -15.41 0.60
C LEU A 129 3.54 -15.99 1.47
N TYR A 130 2.44 -15.24 1.52
CA TYR A 130 1.20 -15.70 2.11
C TYR A 130 0.60 -16.88 1.34
N SER A 131 -0.04 -17.77 2.09
CA SER A 131 -0.69 -18.98 1.61
C SER A 131 -2.11 -19.11 2.15
N SER A 132 -2.80 -20.21 1.83
CA SER A 132 -4.14 -20.50 2.38
C SER A 132 -4.19 -20.54 3.91
N LYS A 133 -3.05 -20.79 4.57
CA LYS A 133 -2.93 -20.74 6.05
C LYS A 133 -3.15 -19.34 6.61
N ASN A 134 -2.95 -18.31 5.80
CA ASN A 134 -3.10 -16.90 6.16
C ASN A 134 -4.51 -16.37 5.83
N CYS A 135 -5.40 -17.22 5.34
CA CYS A 135 -6.78 -16.86 5.02
C CYS A 135 -7.74 -17.32 6.12
N ILE A 136 -8.89 -16.65 6.24
CA ILE A 136 -9.97 -17.12 7.10
C ILE A 136 -10.55 -18.42 6.52
N LYS A 137 -11.02 -19.30 7.40
CA LYS A 137 -11.64 -20.57 7.00
C LYS A 137 -12.96 -20.30 6.28
N ASP A 138 -13.22 -21.04 5.20
CA ASP A 138 -14.43 -20.98 4.37
C ASP A 138 -14.68 -19.59 3.73
N GLY A 139 -13.65 -18.74 3.67
CA GLY A 139 -13.75 -17.36 3.15
C GLY A 139 -14.12 -17.29 1.67
N GLU A 140 -13.84 -18.32 0.89
CA GLU A 140 -14.23 -18.45 -0.52
C GLU A 140 -15.76 -18.48 -0.71
N THR A 141 -16.53 -18.78 0.34
CA THR A 141 -17.99 -18.78 0.33
C THR A 141 -18.59 -17.42 0.68
N LEU A 142 -17.76 -16.44 1.07
CA LEU A 142 -18.20 -15.11 1.48
C LEU A 142 -18.07 -14.08 0.36
N SER A 143 -18.74 -12.94 0.54
CA SER A 143 -18.52 -11.77 -0.32
C SER A 143 -17.12 -11.22 -0.09
N TYR A 144 -16.42 -10.85 -1.17
CA TYR A 144 -15.14 -10.15 -1.08
C TYR A 144 -15.30 -8.64 -1.00
N GLU A 145 -16.52 -8.11 -1.09
CA GLU A 145 -16.75 -6.67 -1.02
C GLU A 145 -16.29 -6.10 0.34
N ASN A 146 -15.45 -5.08 0.30
CA ASN A 146 -14.79 -4.46 1.46
C ASN A 146 -13.94 -5.44 2.28
N GLN A 147 -13.35 -6.46 1.64
CA GLN A 147 -12.46 -7.42 2.27
C GLN A 147 -11.02 -7.24 1.78
N LEU A 148 -10.05 -7.55 2.65
CA LEU A 148 -8.67 -7.72 2.22
C LEU A 148 -8.48 -9.15 1.71
N LEU A 149 -7.97 -9.28 0.50
CA LEU A 149 -7.71 -10.55 -0.17
C LEU A 149 -6.21 -10.80 -0.29
N ILE A 150 -5.85 -12.08 -0.28
CA ILE A 150 -4.48 -12.53 -0.55
C ILE A 150 -4.42 -13.04 -1.98
N MET A 151 -3.57 -12.43 -2.80
CA MET A 151 -3.34 -12.84 -4.19
C MET A 151 -2.53 -14.12 -4.30
N LYS A 152 -2.86 -14.92 -5.31
CA LYS A 152 -2.05 -16.07 -5.68
C LYS A 152 -0.70 -15.59 -6.23
N PRO A 153 0.43 -16.21 -5.82
CA PRO A 153 1.75 -15.84 -6.31
C PRO A 153 1.87 -15.86 -7.84
N GLU A 154 1.21 -16.79 -8.53
CA GLU A 154 1.33 -16.95 -9.98
C GLU A 154 0.63 -15.83 -10.78
N VAL A 155 -0.12 -14.96 -10.11
CA VAL A 155 -0.77 -13.78 -10.70
C VAL A 155 0.20 -12.59 -10.69
N LEU A 156 1.16 -12.58 -9.76
CA LEU A 156 2.17 -11.54 -9.63
C LEU A 156 3.35 -11.83 -10.56
N LYS A 157 3.93 -10.78 -11.15
CA LYS A 157 5.23 -10.90 -11.81
C LYS A 157 6.31 -11.15 -10.76
N ASP A 158 7.39 -11.80 -11.15
CA ASP A 158 8.45 -12.24 -10.23
C ASP A 158 9.03 -11.12 -9.36
N GLN A 159 9.31 -9.95 -9.94
CA GLN A 159 9.78 -8.76 -9.19
C GLN A 159 8.78 -8.25 -8.12
N PHE A 160 7.51 -8.66 -8.20
CA PHE A 160 6.47 -8.30 -7.24
C PHE A 160 6.04 -9.50 -6.38
N LYS A 161 6.76 -10.63 -6.42
CA LYS A 161 6.49 -11.80 -5.56
C LYS A 161 7.06 -11.56 -4.17
N ASN A 162 6.39 -10.72 -3.41
CA ASN A 162 6.64 -10.50 -2.00
C ASN A 162 5.30 -10.40 -1.22
N PRO A 163 5.31 -10.54 0.11
CA PRO A 163 4.09 -10.57 0.91
C PRO A 163 3.28 -9.27 0.85
N ILE A 164 3.94 -8.13 0.62
CA ILE A 164 3.30 -6.81 0.58
C ILE A 164 2.45 -6.67 -0.68
N CYS A 165 3.01 -7.06 -1.83
CA CYS A 165 2.31 -7.04 -3.11
C CYS A 165 1.20 -8.10 -3.23
N GLN A 166 1.12 -9.06 -2.30
CA GLN A 166 0.01 -10.02 -2.27
C GLN A 166 -1.28 -9.47 -1.67
N LEU A 167 -1.24 -8.36 -0.95
CA LEU A 167 -2.41 -7.84 -0.25
C LEU A 167 -3.22 -6.91 -1.15
N PHE A 168 -4.47 -7.28 -1.41
CA PHE A 168 -5.38 -6.56 -2.31
C PHE A 168 -6.69 -6.26 -1.61
N PHE A 169 -7.04 -4.99 -1.46
CA PHE A 169 -8.31 -4.58 -0.87
C PHE A 169 -9.40 -4.54 -1.94
N ALA A 170 -10.40 -5.40 -1.81
CA ALA A 170 -11.50 -5.51 -2.74
C ALA A 170 -12.62 -4.53 -2.39
N GLU A 171 -13.00 -3.69 -3.36
CA GLU A 171 -13.97 -2.62 -3.18
C GLU A 171 -15.33 -2.97 -3.78
N SER A 172 -15.35 -3.63 -4.94
CA SER A 172 -16.59 -3.89 -5.68
C SER A 172 -16.40 -4.91 -6.80
N GLY A 173 -17.46 -5.18 -7.56
CA GLY A 173 -17.45 -6.02 -8.75
C GLY A 173 -18.21 -7.32 -8.59
N PHE A 174 -18.73 -7.86 -9.69
CA PHE A 174 -19.49 -9.11 -9.65
C PHE A 174 -18.66 -10.30 -9.15
N GLY A 175 -17.33 -10.28 -9.33
CA GLY A 175 -16.43 -11.30 -8.80
C GLY A 175 -16.34 -11.32 -7.26
N CYS A 176 -16.85 -10.28 -6.58
CA CYS A 176 -16.96 -10.30 -5.13
C CYS A 176 -17.95 -11.34 -4.63
N TYR A 177 -18.94 -11.72 -5.44
CA TYR A 177 -19.99 -12.65 -5.03
C TYR A 177 -19.65 -14.09 -5.46
N PRO A 178 -19.73 -15.07 -4.54
CA PRO A 178 -19.31 -16.45 -4.78
C PRO A 178 -20.16 -17.20 -5.83
N ASP A 179 -21.41 -16.79 -6.03
CA ASP A 179 -22.34 -17.35 -7.01
C ASP A 179 -22.06 -16.88 -8.45
N ARG A 180 -21.17 -15.89 -8.64
CA ARG A 180 -20.89 -15.28 -9.93
C ARG A 180 -19.54 -15.73 -10.47
N ILE A 181 -19.54 -16.93 -11.04
CA ILE A 181 -18.36 -17.56 -11.64
C ILE A 181 -17.84 -16.74 -12.84
N GLY A 182 -16.52 -16.66 -12.98
CA GLY A 182 -15.89 -16.00 -14.12
C GLY A 182 -16.15 -14.50 -14.17
N SER A 183 -16.13 -13.84 -13.00
CA SER A 183 -16.32 -12.39 -12.86
C SER A 183 -15.14 -11.73 -12.14
N LYS A 184 -14.98 -10.43 -12.36
CA LYS A 184 -13.87 -9.64 -11.83
C LYS A 184 -14.19 -8.97 -10.50
N VAL A 185 -13.19 -8.89 -9.64
CA VAL A 185 -13.11 -8.09 -8.44
C VAL A 185 -12.34 -6.81 -8.79
N PHE A 186 -12.90 -5.66 -8.43
CA PHE A 186 -12.26 -4.35 -8.55
C PHE A 186 -11.80 -3.89 -7.17
N GLY A 187 -10.64 -3.29 -7.12
CA GLY A 187 -10.07 -2.84 -5.87
C GLY A 187 -8.72 -2.18 -6.06
N ARG A 188 -7.89 -2.27 -5.03
CA ARG A 188 -6.56 -1.68 -5.02
C ARG A 188 -5.56 -2.56 -4.28
N PHE A 189 -4.30 -2.52 -4.69
CA PHE A 189 -3.22 -3.07 -3.89
C PHE A 189 -3.11 -2.29 -2.58
N LEU A 190 -2.89 -3.02 -1.48
CA LEU A 190 -2.73 -2.39 -0.18
C LEU A 190 -1.39 -1.67 -0.05
N CYS A 191 -0.38 -2.09 -0.83
CA CYS A 191 0.99 -1.58 -0.79
C CYS A 191 1.09 -0.13 -1.29
N ASP A 192 0.47 0.20 -2.41
CA ASP A 192 0.60 1.52 -3.03
C ASP A 192 -0.75 2.17 -3.32
N GLY A 193 -1.86 1.48 -3.07
CA GLY A 193 -3.19 1.97 -3.43
C GLY A 193 -3.46 1.96 -4.94
N GLU A 194 -2.60 1.36 -5.77
CA GLU A 194 -2.81 1.22 -7.19
C GLU A 194 -4.08 0.42 -7.45
N ARG A 195 -4.98 0.97 -8.26
CA ARG A 195 -6.26 0.35 -8.59
C ARG A 195 -6.08 -0.67 -9.71
N ALA A 196 -6.63 -1.86 -9.51
CA ALA A 196 -6.57 -2.93 -10.49
C ALA A 196 -7.83 -3.81 -10.43
N GLN A 197 -7.90 -4.77 -11.35
CA GLN A 197 -8.97 -5.77 -11.38
C GLN A 197 -8.43 -7.16 -11.69
N PHE A 198 -8.92 -8.14 -10.95
CA PHE A 198 -8.53 -9.54 -11.05
C PHE A 198 -9.75 -10.45 -11.06
N TRP A 199 -9.62 -11.67 -11.54
CA TRP A 199 -10.68 -12.66 -11.44
C TRP A 199 -10.82 -13.13 -9.99
N ARG A 200 -12.02 -13.55 -9.56
CA ARG A 200 -12.20 -14.16 -8.23
C ARG A 200 -11.22 -15.33 -7.99
N SER A 201 -10.91 -16.08 -9.04
CA SER A 201 -9.98 -17.22 -9.03
C SER A 201 -8.51 -16.84 -8.83
N ASP A 202 -8.16 -15.56 -8.94
CA ASP A 202 -6.78 -15.08 -8.82
C ASP A 202 -6.38 -14.87 -7.34
N PHE A 203 -7.33 -15.00 -6.42
CA PHE A 203 -7.10 -14.88 -4.99
C PHE A 203 -7.02 -16.26 -4.33
N ILE A 204 -6.18 -16.34 -3.29
CA ILE A 204 -6.12 -17.49 -2.37
C ILE A 204 -7.37 -17.49 -1.48
N GLY A 205 -7.77 -16.32 -0.97
CA GLY A 205 -8.93 -16.14 -0.10
C GLY A 205 -8.92 -14.79 0.62
N ILE A 206 -9.88 -14.61 1.53
CA ILE A 206 -9.95 -13.45 2.42
C ILE A 206 -8.87 -13.59 3.50
N ALA A 207 -8.05 -12.54 3.67
CA ALA A 207 -6.96 -12.51 4.63
C ALA A 207 -7.47 -12.61 6.08
N ASP A 208 -6.83 -13.44 6.89
CA ASP A 208 -7.06 -13.48 8.34
C ASP A 208 -6.14 -12.48 9.03
N TYR A 209 -6.74 -11.42 9.58
CA TYR A 209 -6.05 -10.29 10.18
C TYR A 209 -5.10 -10.68 11.32
N LYS A 210 -5.29 -11.84 11.97
CA LYS A 210 -4.38 -12.31 13.02
C LYS A 210 -2.97 -12.67 12.52
N TYR A 211 -2.80 -12.84 11.21
CA TYR A 211 -1.51 -13.18 10.59
C TYR A 211 -0.90 -12.01 9.80
N LEU A 212 -1.52 -10.83 9.83
CA LEU A 212 -1.07 -9.68 9.07
C LEU A 212 -0.22 -8.74 9.94
N PRO A 213 0.75 -8.04 9.34
CA PRO A 213 1.52 -7.01 10.01
C PRO A 213 0.67 -5.77 10.31
N ASP A 214 1.11 -4.99 11.31
CA ASP A 214 0.37 -3.81 11.78
C ASP A 214 0.15 -2.75 10.69
N TRP A 215 1.10 -2.55 9.78
CA TRP A 215 0.97 -1.58 8.67
C TRP A 215 -0.25 -1.91 7.79
N ALA A 216 -0.48 -3.20 7.51
CA ALA A 216 -1.59 -3.65 6.67
C ALA A 216 -2.92 -3.41 7.37
N MET A 217 -2.94 -3.68 8.68
CA MET A 217 -4.10 -3.43 9.54
C MET A 217 -4.45 -1.94 9.61
N THR A 218 -3.45 -1.07 9.74
CA THR A 218 -3.61 0.39 9.74
C THR A 218 -4.23 0.88 8.44
N ARG A 219 -3.74 0.38 7.29
CA ARG A 219 -4.30 0.76 5.97
C ARG A 219 -5.72 0.28 5.74
N VAL A 220 -6.02 -0.96 6.12
CA VAL A 220 -7.37 -1.48 6.01
C VAL A 220 -8.34 -0.67 6.86
N ARG A 221 -7.95 -0.30 8.10
CA ARG A 221 -8.75 0.60 8.94
C ARG A 221 -8.94 1.95 8.28
N ASP A 222 -7.88 2.58 7.78
CA ASP A 222 -7.99 3.87 7.08
C ASP A 222 -8.92 3.82 5.85
N LEU A 223 -8.99 2.69 5.15
CA LEU A 223 -9.89 2.50 4.01
C LEU A 223 -11.36 2.29 4.42
N LEU A 224 -11.59 1.61 5.55
CA LEU A 224 -12.94 1.24 6.02
C LEU A 224 -13.57 2.27 6.95
N ASP A 225 -12.74 3.00 7.69
CA ASP A 225 -13.21 3.96 8.68
C ASP A 225 -14.02 5.07 8.01
N PRO A 226 -15.22 5.39 8.53
CA PRO A 226 -16.02 6.47 7.97
C PRO A 226 -15.28 7.79 8.12
N LYS A 227 -15.25 8.59 7.05
CA LYS A 227 -14.56 9.88 7.01
C LYS A 227 -15.54 11.00 6.74
N MET A 228 -15.32 12.14 7.39
CA MET A 228 -16.07 13.37 7.16
C MET A 228 -15.08 14.48 6.77
N LYS A 229 -15.44 15.23 5.72
CA LYS A 229 -14.74 16.46 5.35
C LYS A 229 -15.38 17.62 6.11
N ILE A 230 -14.60 18.27 6.97
CA ILE A 230 -15.08 19.31 7.87
C ILE A 230 -14.19 20.54 7.90
N ARG A 231 -14.71 21.63 8.45
CA ARG A 231 -13.93 22.78 8.95
C ARG A 231 -14.37 23.14 10.36
N ILE A 232 -13.42 23.66 11.14
CA ILE A 232 -13.64 24.08 12.52
C ILE A 232 -13.32 25.57 12.63
N PHE A 233 -14.28 26.31 13.18
CA PHE A 233 -14.21 27.74 13.40
C PHE A 233 -14.34 28.04 14.90
N GLN A 234 -13.44 28.85 15.42
CA GLN A 234 -13.45 29.29 16.81
C GLN A 234 -13.50 30.81 16.89
N LEU A 235 -14.12 31.35 17.94
CA LEU A 235 -14.20 32.79 18.15
C LEU A 235 -12.81 33.38 18.40
N LYS A 236 -12.57 34.58 17.86
CA LYS A 236 -11.37 35.37 18.16
C LYS A 236 -11.33 35.73 19.64
N SER A 237 -10.12 35.82 20.20
CA SER A 237 -9.90 36.18 21.59
C SER A 237 -10.59 37.49 21.98
N GLY A 238 -11.34 37.47 23.09
CA GLY A 238 -12.00 38.65 23.64
C GLY A 238 -13.45 38.86 23.20
N ASP A 239 -14.02 37.97 22.38
CA ASP A 239 -15.46 37.99 22.07
C ASP A 239 -16.31 37.65 23.31
N THR A 240 -17.39 38.40 23.52
CA THR A 240 -18.29 38.24 24.68
C THR A 240 -19.18 37.00 24.59
N ASN A 241 -19.31 36.41 23.40
CA ASN A 241 -20.10 35.20 23.15
C ASN A 241 -19.28 33.90 23.32
N ALA A 242 -18.00 34.00 23.68
CA ALA A 242 -17.17 32.84 23.97
C ALA A 242 -17.78 31.96 25.08
N PHE A 243 -17.89 30.66 24.82
CA PHE A 243 -18.48 29.66 25.71
C PHE A 243 -19.97 29.85 26.03
N MET A 244 -20.68 30.67 25.25
CA MET A 244 -22.12 30.92 25.45
C MET A 244 -22.99 30.06 24.52
N SER A 245 -24.13 29.60 25.04
CA SER A 245 -25.12 28.82 24.27
C SER A 245 -25.69 29.61 23.08
N LEU A 246 -26.24 28.92 22.08
CA LEU A 246 -26.83 29.57 20.90
C LEU A 246 -27.94 30.57 21.28
N ASP A 247 -28.75 30.23 22.28
CA ASP A 247 -29.88 31.07 22.71
C ASP A 247 -29.37 32.40 23.28
N PHE A 248 -28.35 32.34 24.14
CA PHE A 248 -27.66 33.55 24.62
C PHE A 248 -27.03 34.35 23.48
N THR A 249 -26.31 33.70 22.56
CA THR A 249 -25.67 34.36 21.42
C THR A 249 -26.71 35.10 20.57
N ASN A 250 -27.87 34.50 20.33
CA ASN A 250 -28.97 35.14 19.59
C ASN A 250 -29.56 36.36 20.32
N GLU A 251 -29.67 36.30 21.65
CA GLU A 251 -30.08 37.45 22.48
C GLU A 251 -29.03 38.58 22.49
N HIS A 252 -27.76 38.25 22.20
CA HIS A 252 -26.62 39.17 22.28
C HIS A 252 -26.02 39.51 20.90
N GLY A 253 -26.88 39.63 19.89
CA GLY A 253 -26.50 40.13 18.56
C GLY A 253 -26.23 39.05 17.52
N GLY A 254 -26.51 37.78 17.83
CA GLY A 254 -26.43 36.66 16.91
C GLY A 254 -25.02 36.17 16.64
N ILE A 255 -24.92 35.11 15.85
CA ILE A 255 -23.65 34.61 15.32
C ILE A 255 -23.17 35.60 14.26
N LYS A 256 -21.93 36.09 14.43
CA LYS A 256 -21.27 37.00 13.49
C LYS A 256 -20.04 36.33 12.92
N ALA A 257 -20.08 35.94 11.66
CA ALA A 257 -19.03 35.18 11.03
C ALA A 257 -17.67 35.91 11.06
N GLU A 258 -17.66 37.25 11.01
CA GLU A 258 -16.43 38.06 11.11
C GLU A 258 -15.66 37.91 12.43
N ASN A 259 -16.32 37.40 13.47
CA ASN A 259 -15.70 37.15 14.77
C ASN A 259 -15.07 35.76 14.88
N TYR A 260 -15.24 34.91 13.88
CA TYR A 260 -14.68 33.56 13.85
C TYR A 260 -13.40 33.50 13.01
N LYS A 261 -12.45 32.68 13.45
CA LYS A 261 -11.27 32.26 12.69
C LYS A 261 -11.38 30.78 12.34
N GLN A 262 -11.01 30.41 11.12
CA GLN A 262 -10.85 29.01 10.76
C GLN A 262 -9.57 28.46 11.39
N ILE A 263 -9.68 27.44 12.22
CA ILE A 263 -8.53 26.83 12.91
C ILE A 263 -8.03 25.61 12.15
N TRP A 264 -8.94 24.85 11.55
CA TRP A 264 -8.62 23.61 10.85
C TRP A 264 -9.68 23.27 9.80
N GLY A 265 -9.26 22.61 8.73
CA GLY A 265 -10.16 21.98 7.77
C GLY A 265 -9.52 20.78 7.10
N GLY A 266 -10.30 19.80 6.72
CA GLY A 266 -9.76 18.57 6.12
C GLY A 266 -10.70 17.39 6.29
N THR A 267 -10.17 16.22 5.96
CA THR A 267 -10.88 14.95 6.12
C THR A 267 -10.40 14.26 7.40
N MET A 268 -11.32 13.87 8.28
CA MET A 268 -10.99 13.08 9.47
C MET A 268 -11.93 11.89 9.63
N VAL A 269 -11.49 10.88 10.39
CA VAL A 269 -12.31 9.71 10.71
C VAL A 269 -13.44 10.11 11.66
N ALA A 270 -14.67 10.11 11.17
CA ALA A 270 -15.87 10.39 11.94
C ALA A 270 -17.10 9.85 11.19
N SER A 271 -18.10 9.41 11.93
CA SER A 271 -19.41 9.01 11.38
C SER A 271 -20.53 10.00 11.71
N ARG A 272 -20.31 10.85 12.73
CA ARG A 272 -21.25 11.83 13.27
C ARG A 272 -20.51 12.93 14.04
N LEU A 273 -21.23 14.00 14.39
CA LEU A 273 -20.68 15.18 15.08
C LEU A 273 -20.06 14.85 16.44
N GLU A 274 -20.61 13.89 17.19
CA GLU A 274 -20.07 13.47 18.49
C GLU A 274 -18.67 12.83 18.37
N ASP A 275 -18.38 12.17 17.24
CA ASP A 275 -17.06 11.60 16.99
C ASP A 275 -16.04 12.72 16.76
N ILE A 276 -16.44 13.80 16.07
CA ILE A 276 -15.62 15.01 15.87
C ILE A 276 -15.32 15.65 17.23
N PHE A 277 -16.35 15.85 18.07
CA PHE A 277 -16.19 16.39 19.42
C PHE A 277 -15.21 15.59 20.25
N THR A 278 -15.32 14.27 20.22
CA THR A 278 -14.43 13.38 20.99
C THR A 278 -12.98 13.50 20.53
N ARG A 279 -12.74 13.54 19.21
CA ARG A 279 -11.39 13.65 18.66
C ARG A 279 -10.74 14.99 18.98
N CYS A 280 -11.48 16.09 18.83
CA CYS A 280 -10.99 17.43 19.13
C CYS A 280 -10.88 17.72 20.64
N ASN A 281 -11.19 16.77 21.52
CA ASN A 281 -11.13 16.90 22.98
C ASN A 281 -10.29 15.80 23.66
N THR A 282 -9.53 15.03 22.89
CA THR A 282 -8.59 14.02 23.37
C THR A 282 -7.22 14.25 22.71
N ASP A 283 -6.21 13.46 23.06
CA ASP A 283 -4.87 13.51 22.44
C ASP A 283 -4.86 13.00 20.97
N GLN A 284 -6.01 13.01 20.29
CA GLN A 284 -6.21 12.54 18.92
C GLN A 284 -6.60 13.67 17.97
N PHE A 285 -6.09 14.87 18.23
CA PHE A 285 -6.25 16.00 17.33
C PHE A 285 -5.77 15.65 15.91
N PRO A 286 -6.48 16.11 14.86
CA PRO A 286 -5.96 15.94 13.52
C PRO A 286 -4.64 16.73 13.39
N PRO A 287 -3.65 16.23 12.62
CA PRO A 287 -2.42 16.96 12.36
C PRO A 287 -2.70 18.39 11.88
N GLY A 288 -1.99 19.36 12.46
CA GLY A 288 -2.18 20.80 12.19
C GLY A 288 -3.35 21.48 12.91
N TYR A 289 -4.08 20.79 13.80
CA TYR A 289 -5.05 21.44 14.67
C TYR A 289 -4.35 22.37 15.67
N CYS A 290 -4.55 23.68 15.55
CA CYS A 290 -3.92 24.68 16.40
C CYS A 290 -4.94 25.66 17.00
N GLY A 291 -5.87 25.13 17.79
CA GLY A 291 -6.84 25.90 18.56
C GLY A 291 -7.12 25.25 19.91
N HIS A 292 -8.12 25.74 20.63
CA HIS A 292 -8.53 25.10 21.88
C HIS A 292 -9.38 23.86 21.61
N SER A 293 -9.53 23.02 22.63
CA SER A 293 -10.52 21.93 22.66
C SER A 293 -11.89 22.42 22.19
N LEU A 294 -12.55 21.62 21.34
CA LEU A 294 -13.86 21.95 20.79
C LEU A 294 -14.88 22.15 21.93
N SER A 295 -15.49 23.33 21.96
CA SER A 295 -16.26 23.80 23.10
C SER A 295 -17.48 24.62 22.67
N VAL A 296 -18.36 24.93 23.64
CA VAL A 296 -19.54 25.77 23.40
C VAL A 296 -19.12 27.06 22.69
N SER A 297 -19.92 27.52 21.72
CA SER A 297 -19.66 28.66 20.82
C SER A 297 -18.85 28.38 19.56
N ASP A 298 -18.17 27.24 19.48
CA ASP A 298 -17.46 26.82 18.26
C ASP A 298 -18.44 26.39 17.15
N ILE A 299 -17.98 26.44 15.91
CA ILE A 299 -18.77 26.04 14.74
C ILE A 299 -18.03 24.97 13.95
N VAL A 300 -18.72 23.89 13.63
CA VAL A 300 -18.26 22.82 12.74
C VAL A 300 -19.03 22.90 11.42
N GLU A 301 -18.33 23.06 10.31
CA GLU A 301 -18.88 22.85 8.98
C GLU A 301 -18.73 21.38 8.60
N ILE A 302 -19.81 20.71 8.21
CA ILE A 302 -19.76 19.48 7.41
C ILE A 302 -19.80 19.91 5.94
N CYS A 303 -18.71 19.70 5.20
CA CYS A 303 -18.54 20.27 3.85
C CYS A 303 -19.34 19.54 2.75
N GLU A 304 -19.62 18.25 2.94
CA GLU A 304 -20.21 17.38 1.92
C GLU A 304 -21.12 16.30 2.52
N GLY A 305 -21.86 15.59 1.66
CA GLY A 305 -22.79 14.53 2.07
C GLY A 305 -24.17 15.05 2.49
N LYS A 306 -25.00 14.15 3.05
CA LYS A 306 -26.40 14.44 3.39
C LYS A 306 -26.54 15.39 4.58
N GLU A 307 -25.60 15.29 5.53
CA GLU A 307 -25.56 16.14 6.72
C GLU A 307 -24.79 17.45 6.49
N LYS A 308 -24.56 17.85 5.22
CA LYS A 308 -23.89 19.10 4.90
C LYS A 308 -24.57 20.29 5.60
N GLY A 309 -23.76 21.17 6.17
CA GLY A 309 -24.22 22.38 6.85
C GLY A 309 -23.30 22.80 7.98
N PHE A 310 -23.74 23.82 8.72
CA PHE A 310 -23.01 24.39 9.85
C PHE A 310 -23.68 23.98 11.16
N TYR A 311 -22.85 23.63 12.14
CA TYR A 311 -23.28 23.12 13.43
C TYR A 311 -22.59 23.89 14.53
N PHE A 312 -23.37 24.65 15.29
CA PHE A 312 -22.94 25.33 16.49
C PHE A 312 -22.83 24.32 17.64
N VAL A 313 -21.69 24.32 18.32
CA VAL A 313 -21.49 23.54 19.54
C VAL A 313 -22.22 24.26 20.67
N ASP A 314 -23.29 23.65 21.18
CA ASP A 314 -24.09 24.21 22.28
C ASP A 314 -23.75 23.50 23.59
N SER A 315 -24.27 24.02 24.69
CA SER A 315 -24.29 23.43 26.03
C SER A 315 -24.66 21.94 26.05
N PHE A 316 -25.51 21.49 25.11
CA PHE A 316 -25.85 20.10 24.87
C PHE A 316 -25.84 19.77 23.38
N GLY A 317 -24.78 19.11 22.94
CA GLY A 317 -24.64 18.63 21.56
C GLY A 317 -24.50 19.75 20.55
N PHE A 318 -25.08 19.55 19.37
CA PHE A 318 -24.92 20.43 18.22
C PHE A 318 -26.26 20.98 17.75
N LYS A 319 -26.32 22.27 17.45
CA LYS A 319 -27.47 22.92 16.80
C LYS A 319 -27.11 23.34 15.38
N LYS A 320 -27.89 22.90 14.39
CA LYS A 320 -27.71 23.30 13.00
C LYS A 320 -28.05 24.78 12.83
N ILE A 321 -27.23 25.52 12.10
CA ILE A 321 -27.42 26.95 11.77
C ILE A 321 -27.43 27.14 10.25
N GLU A 322 -28.18 28.12 9.76
CA GLU A 322 -28.36 28.37 8.32
C GLU A 322 -27.57 29.59 7.81
N ASP A 323 -27.38 30.61 8.65
CA ASP A 323 -26.82 31.91 8.27
C ASP A 323 -25.37 32.10 8.72
N PHE A 324 -24.47 31.18 8.35
CA PHE A 324 -23.03 31.32 8.60
C PHE A 324 -22.23 31.46 7.31
N ASP A 325 -21.70 32.66 7.06
CA ASP A 325 -20.94 32.97 5.85
C ASP A 325 -19.44 32.85 6.09
N ILE A 326 -18.84 31.75 5.61
CA ILE A 326 -17.39 31.50 5.67
C ILE A 326 -16.60 32.64 5.01
N GLY A 327 -17.14 33.31 4.00
CA GLY A 327 -16.48 34.41 3.30
C GLY A 327 -16.22 35.64 4.19
N GLN A 328 -16.92 35.74 5.33
CA GLN A 328 -16.73 36.80 6.32
C GLN A 328 -15.78 36.40 7.45
N THR A 329 -15.51 35.10 7.61
CA THR A 329 -14.60 34.61 8.65
C THR A 329 -13.15 34.99 8.36
N ASP A 330 -12.35 35.07 9.42
CA ASP A 330 -10.91 35.25 9.30
C ASP A 330 -10.24 33.97 8.80
N ARG A 331 -9.70 34.08 7.59
CA ARG A 331 -9.00 33.02 6.86
C ARG A 331 -7.72 33.54 6.21
N GLU A 332 -7.23 34.71 6.63
CA GLU A 332 -6.02 35.32 6.05
C GLU A 332 -4.81 34.41 6.25
N ASP A 333 -4.74 33.76 7.41
CA ASP A 333 -3.67 32.83 7.76
C ASP A 333 -4.01 31.37 7.44
N VAL A 334 -4.89 31.04 6.47
CA VAL A 334 -5.18 29.63 6.16
C VAL A 334 -4.30 29.13 5.01
N MET A 335 -3.54 28.07 5.28
CA MET A 335 -2.67 27.40 4.33
C MET A 335 -3.18 26.00 3.99
N LYS A 336 -3.26 25.65 2.70
CA LYS A 336 -3.45 24.25 2.29
C LYS A 336 -2.11 23.52 2.26
N VAL A 337 -2.05 22.38 2.93
CA VAL A 337 -0.90 21.48 2.96
C VAL A 337 -1.31 20.07 2.56
N LEU A 338 -0.33 19.24 2.18
CA LEU A 338 -0.53 17.81 1.98
C LEU A 338 0.15 17.05 3.12
N ILE A 339 -0.63 16.35 3.94
CA ILE A 339 -0.14 15.61 5.10
C ILE A 339 0.20 14.17 4.70
N LEU A 340 1.35 13.70 5.18
CA LEU A 340 1.92 12.40 4.91
C LEU A 340 2.14 11.67 6.25
N GLU A 341 1.12 10.95 6.73
CA GLU A 341 1.27 10.07 7.89
C GLU A 341 1.85 8.70 7.49
N ASN A 342 2.51 8.03 8.44
CA ASN A 342 2.98 6.65 8.27
C ASN A 342 1.83 5.74 7.87
N ASP A 343 2.06 4.92 6.85
CA ASP A 343 1.13 3.92 6.34
C ASP A 343 -0.26 4.42 5.95
N LYS A 344 -0.47 5.74 5.80
CA LYS A 344 -1.70 6.31 5.27
C LYS A 344 -1.49 6.93 3.90
N MET A 345 -2.57 7.01 3.14
CA MET A 345 -2.60 7.77 1.89
C MET A 345 -2.43 9.27 2.19
N PRO A 346 -1.73 10.03 1.32
CA PRO A 346 -1.67 11.47 1.45
C PRO A 346 -3.06 12.11 1.47
N TYR A 347 -3.25 13.14 2.29
CA TYR A 347 -4.50 13.90 2.31
C TYR A 347 -4.26 15.39 2.52
N ALA A 348 -5.10 16.21 1.91
CA ALA A 348 -5.04 17.65 2.04
C ALA A 348 -5.67 18.11 3.36
N ALA A 349 -5.08 19.12 3.98
CA ALA A 349 -5.62 19.84 5.13
C ALA A 349 -5.47 21.36 4.94
N GLU A 350 -6.41 22.11 5.49
CA GLU A 350 -6.38 23.56 5.68
C GLU A 350 -5.96 23.81 7.13
N ILE A 351 -4.78 24.37 7.34
CA ILE A 351 -4.21 24.66 8.67
C ILE A 351 -3.98 26.16 8.83
N SER A 352 -3.78 26.61 10.06
CA SER A 352 -3.27 27.96 10.29
C SER A 352 -1.82 28.08 9.80
N HIS A 353 -1.47 29.20 9.16
CA HIS A 353 -0.15 29.53 8.65
C HIS A 353 0.68 30.11 9.78
N ASP A 354 0.96 29.25 10.75
CA ASP A 354 1.79 29.59 11.90
C ASP A 354 2.68 28.40 12.29
N ILE A 355 3.77 28.72 12.98
CA ILE A 355 4.79 27.75 13.35
C ILE A 355 4.24 26.64 14.26
N HIS A 356 3.25 26.94 15.12
CA HIS A 356 2.71 25.96 16.05
C HIS A 356 1.82 24.94 15.33
N ALA A 357 1.02 25.35 14.34
CA ALA A 357 0.27 24.43 13.50
C ALA A 357 1.21 23.50 12.71
N MET A 358 2.29 24.04 12.14
CA MET A 358 3.29 23.25 11.41
C MET A 358 4.02 22.25 12.32
N GLN A 359 4.46 22.68 13.50
CA GLN A 359 5.09 21.84 14.51
C GLN A 359 4.14 20.75 15.04
N HIS A 360 2.85 21.06 15.16
CA HIS A 360 1.83 20.09 15.57
C HIS A 360 1.66 18.96 14.54
N ILE A 361 1.85 19.22 13.24
CA ILE A 361 1.80 18.17 12.21
C ILE A 361 2.93 17.16 12.40
N VAL A 362 4.16 17.65 12.54
CA VAL A 362 5.35 16.78 12.58
C VAL A 362 5.65 16.25 14.00
N GLY A 363 4.97 16.77 15.02
CA GLY A 363 5.13 16.39 16.41
C GLY A 363 6.46 16.87 17.03
N GLY A 364 6.93 18.05 16.66
CA GLY A 364 8.22 18.59 17.14
C GLY A 364 8.69 19.81 16.37
N LEU A 365 9.97 20.16 16.51
CA LEU A 365 10.60 21.21 15.71
C LEU A 365 10.61 20.81 14.23
N ILE A 366 10.49 21.78 13.33
CA ILE A 366 10.38 21.52 11.89
C ILE A 366 11.72 21.71 11.19
N GLU A 367 12.03 20.82 10.25
CA GLU A 367 13.16 20.93 9.34
C GLU A 367 12.68 20.80 7.88
N PRO A 368 13.11 21.71 6.97
CA PRO A 368 12.74 21.65 5.56
C PRO A 368 13.61 20.64 4.79
N VAL A 369 12.97 19.88 3.91
CA VAL A 369 13.60 18.97 2.95
C VAL A 369 13.18 19.38 1.53
N TYR A 370 14.17 19.83 0.76
CA TYR A 370 13.99 20.26 -0.62
C TYR A 370 13.93 19.05 -1.56
N PHE A 371 12.90 18.99 -2.39
CA PHE A 371 12.74 17.89 -3.34
C PHE A 371 12.26 18.35 -4.73
N GLU A 372 11.62 19.51 -4.83
CA GLU A 372 11.00 20.00 -6.05
C GLU A 372 11.98 20.87 -6.86
N PRO A 373 12.35 20.47 -8.09
CA PRO A 373 13.31 21.23 -8.91
C PRO A 373 12.87 22.66 -9.25
N LYS A 374 11.57 22.94 -9.24
CA LYS A 374 11.04 24.30 -9.45
C LYS A 374 11.20 25.21 -8.23
N CYS A 375 11.53 24.65 -7.06
CA CYS A 375 11.60 25.37 -5.79
C CYS A 375 10.30 26.14 -5.47
N ASP A 376 9.15 25.54 -5.81
CA ASP A 376 7.80 26.03 -5.56
C ASP A 376 7.02 25.15 -4.56
N ALA A 377 7.67 24.13 -4.00
CA ALA A 377 7.18 23.28 -2.91
C ALA A 377 8.35 22.69 -2.10
N MET A 378 8.09 22.38 -0.83
CA MET A 378 9.04 21.70 0.04
C MET A 378 8.35 20.76 1.03
N CYS A 379 9.10 19.81 1.57
CA CYS A 379 8.63 18.93 2.64
C CYS A 379 9.10 19.46 3.99
N TRP A 380 8.26 19.34 5.01
CA TRP A 380 8.58 19.65 6.39
C TRP A 380 8.47 18.39 7.24
N CYS A 381 9.50 18.12 8.02
CA CYS A 381 9.59 16.95 8.89
C CYS A 381 10.07 17.36 10.28
N ASN A 382 10.06 16.42 11.22
CA ASN A 382 10.51 16.66 12.59
C ASN A 382 12.04 16.66 12.68
N GLU A 383 12.68 17.76 13.05
CA GLU A 383 14.16 17.89 13.16
C GLU A 383 14.80 16.75 13.99
N GLU A 384 14.05 16.16 14.93
CA GLU A 384 14.54 15.10 15.83
C GLU A 384 14.02 13.70 15.46
N PHE A 385 13.50 13.48 14.24
CA PHE A 385 12.86 12.20 13.87
C PHE A 385 13.76 10.97 14.04
N LEU A 386 15.08 11.10 13.89
CA LEU A 386 16.05 10.02 14.10
C LEU A 386 16.23 9.68 15.59
N ILE A 387 16.09 10.68 16.46
CA ILE A 387 16.29 10.53 17.91
C ILE A 387 15.03 9.97 18.56
N ASN A 388 13.86 10.37 18.05
CA ASN A 388 12.56 10.02 18.62
C ASN A 388 12.11 8.58 18.33
N GLY A 389 12.88 7.80 17.55
CA GLY A 389 12.52 6.43 17.20
C GLY A 389 11.26 6.35 16.31
N SER A 390 10.93 7.43 15.61
CA SER A 390 9.79 7.49 14.70
C SER A 390 9.90 6.42 13.60
N ALA A 391 8.77 5.86 13.17
CA ALA A 391 8.76 4.86 12.12
C ALA A 391 9.12 5.46 10.75
N PRO A 392 9.82 4.73 9.86
CA PRO A 392 10.07 5.17 8.48
C PRO A 392 8.77 5.48 7.73
N ASN A 393 8.75 6.57 6.98
CA ASN A 393 7.57 7.05 6.25
C ASN A 393 7.78 7.03 4.73
N ARG A 394 8.55 7.99 4.18
CA ARG A 394 8.73 8.22 2.73
C ARG A 394 10.15 8.67 2.42
N ILE A 395 10.68 8.31 1.25
CA ILE A 395 11.90 8.94 0.72
C ILE A 395 11.51 10.21 -0.03
N ILE A 396 11.97 11.36 0.44
CA ILE A 396 11.67 12.68 -0.14
C ILE A 396 12.97 13.44 -0.30
N GLY A 397 13.25 13.92 -1.52
CA GLY A 397 14.53 14.61 -1.81
C GLY A 397 15.77 13.73 -1.56
N GLY A 398 15.63 12.40 -1.61
CA GLY A 398 16.70 11.45 -1.28
C GLY A 398 16.89 11.20 0.23
N VAL A 399 16.06 11.80 1.09
CA VAL A 399 16.09 11.61 2.54
C VAL A 399 14.99 10.65 2.95
N LEU A 400 15.32 9.61 3.72
CA LEU A 400 14.34 8.77 4.39
C LEU A 400 13.72 9.54 5.57
N ILE A 401 12.50 10.00 5.41
CA ILE A 401 11.76 10.73 6.44
C ILE A 401 11.12 9.73 7.41
N HIS A 402 11.23 10.00 8.70
CA HIS A 402 10.56 9.24 9.76
C HIS A 402 9.44 10.07 10.43
N GLY A 403 8.35 9.41 10.83
CA GLY A 403 7.18 10.06 11.41
C GLY A 403 6.34 10.83 10.38
N THR A 404 5.32 11.55 10.86
CA THR A 404 4.47 12.39 10.03
C THR A 404 5.25 13.57 9.46
N CYS A 405 5.12 13.79 8.16
CA CYS A 405 5.63 14.98 7.47
C CYS A 405 4.52 15.64 6.65
N PHE A 406 4.77 16.81 6.09
CA PHE A 406 3.83 17.46 5.18
C PHE A 406 4.52 18.25 4.08
N ILE A 407 3.80 18.47 2.98
CA ILE A 407 4.24 19.31 1.87
C ILE A 407 3.50 20.65 1.95
N SER A 408 4.24 21.75 1.81
CA SER A 408 3.69 23.08 1.56
C SER A 408 4.17 23.62 0.21
N GLY A 409 3.52 24.68 -0.28
CA GLY A 409 4.14 25.54 -1.28
C GLY A 409 5.37 26.23 -0.69
N ASP A 410 6.29 26.62 -1.56
CA ASP A 410 7.47 27.42 -1.22
C ASP A 410 7.45 28.70 -2.06
N GLY A 411 7.58 29.85 -1.40
CA GLY A 411 7.48 31.15 -2.04
C GLY A 411 8.22 32.22 -1.26
N TYR A 412 7.73 33.45 -1.39
CA TYR A 412 8.32 34.62 -0.73
C TYR A 412 7.24 35.39 0.03
N ASN A 413 7.56 35.84 1.24
CA ASN A 413 6.70 36.74 2.01
C ASN A 413 6.82 38.19 1.50
N GLU A 414 6.04 39.11 2.09
CA GLU A 414 6.05 40.53 1.72
C GLU A 414 7.42 41.20 1.92
N ALA A 415 8.26 40.66 2.81
CA ALA A 415 9.63 41.14 3.05
C ALA A 415 10.64 40.60 2.02
N GLY A 416 10.22 39.72 1.10
CA GLY A 416 11.08 39.09 0.11
C GLY A 416 11.94 37.95 0.67
N GLU A 417 11.59 37.44 1.85
CA GLU A 417 12.23 36.27 2.46
C GLU A 417 11.48 34.99 2.05
N ARG A 418 12.19 33.87 1.95
CA ARG A 418 11.58 32.57 1.65
C ARG A 418 10.60 32.19 2.75
N ASP A 419 9.40 31.77 2.38
CA ASP A 419 8.37 31.33 3.33
C ASP A 419 7.49 30.24 2.71
N SER A 420 6.92 29.43 3.59
CA SER A 420 5.86 28.48 3.27
C SER A 420 4.62 29.19 2.73
N GLN A 421 3.93 28.55 1.78
CA GLN A 421 2.69 29.04 1.19
C GLN A 421 1.71 27.90 0.96
N SER A 422 0.45 28.25 0.69
CA SER A 422 -0.59 27.30 0.34
C SER A 422 -0.27 26.56 -0.95
N LEU A 423 -0.43 25.24 -0.95
CA LEU A 423 -0.42 24.45 -2.18
C LEU A 423 -1.61 24.81 -3.07
N THR A 424 -1.40 24.75 -4.39
CA THR A 424 -2.50 24.76 -5.37
C THR A 424 -3.16 23.39 -5.46
N ASP A 425 -4.36 23.32 -6.03
CA ASP A 425 -5.07 22.05 -6.22
C ASP A 425 -4.33 21.13 -7.22
N GLU A 426 -3.60 21.69 -8.19
CA GLU A 426 -2.72 20.93 -9.09
C GLU A 426 -1.51 20.36 -8.34
N GLN A 427 -0.88 21.15 -7.46
CA GLN A 427 0.23 20.67 -6.63
C GLN A 427 -0.23 19.57 -5.67
N ILE A 428 -1.38 19.73 -5.01
CA ILE A 428 -1.97 18.68 -4.16
C ILE A 428 -2.17 17.40 -4.96
N SER A 429 -2.74 17.48 -6.16
CA SER A 429 -2.97 16.31 -7.02
C SER A 429 -1.66 15.65 -7.44
N LYS A 430 -0.66 16.45 -7.85
CA LYS A 430 0.69 15.99 -8.23
C LYS A 430 1.36 15.26 -7.08
N TYR A 431 1.41 15.88 -5.89
CA TYR A 431 2.14 15.33 -4.75
C TYR A 431 1.40 14.17 -4.06
N THR A 432 0.07 14.12 -4.16
CA THR A 432 -0.70 12.93 -3.76
C THR A 432 -0.31 11.71 -4.59
N GLU A 433 -0.10 11.90 -5.89
CA GLU A 433 0.37 10.82 -6.78
C GLU A 433 1.82 10.46 -6.50
N GLN A 434 2.70 11.47 -6.42
CA GLN A 434 4.13 11.29 -6.24
C GLN A 434 4.47 10.59 -4.93
N PHE A 435 3.74 10.88 -3.85
CA PHE A 435 3.97 10.34 -2.51
C PHE A 435 2.90 9.33 -2.09
N ARG A 436 2.24 8.70 -3.07
CA ARG A 436 1.17 7.73 -2.82
C ARG A 436 1.65 6.58 -1.93
N SER A 437 2.81 6.00 -2.26
CA SER A 437 3.41 4.86 -1.55
C SER A 437 4.17 5.31 -0.30
N SER A 438 4.18 4.46 0.74
CA SER A 438 5.14 4.60 1.86
C SER A 438 6.36 3.72 1.61
N VAL A 439 7.45 3.99 2.33
CA VAL A 439 8.73 3.27 2.26
C VAL A 439 8.59 1.78 2.55
N VAL A 440 7.52 1.34 3.23
CA VAL A 440 7.18 -0.08 3.39
C VAL A 440 7.18 -0.81 2.04
N CYS A 441 6.86 -0.11 0.96
CA CYS A 441 6.90 -0.65 -0.40
C CYS A 441 8.25 -0.48 -1.10
N GLU A 442 9.01 0.55 -0.76
CA GLU A 442 10.26 0.90 -1.45
C GLU A 442 11.46 0.12 -0.91
N THR A 443 11.55 -0.10 0.41
CA THR A 443 12.71 -0.81 1.01
C THR A 443 12.80 -2.26 0.53
N ILE A 444 11.65 -2.92 0.35
CA ILE A 444 11.58 -4.32 -0.08
C ILE A 444 11.76 -4.48 -1.60
N LEU A 445 11.58 -3.41 -2.38
CA LEU A 445 11.93 -3.39 -3.80
C LEU A 445 13.42 -3.02 -4.00
N SER A 446 14.04 -2.28 -3.07
CA SER A 446 15.44 -1.85 -3.17
C SER A 446 16.47 -2.86 -2.63
N GLU A 447 16.06 -3.81 -1.78
CA GLU A 447 16.98 -4.86 -1.30
C GLU A 447 17.50 -5.74 -2.46
N ASP A 448 16.73 -5.88 -3.55
CA ASP A 448 17.12 -6.62 -4.76
C ASP A 448 18.17 -5.89 -5.63
N GLU A 449 18.29 -4.56 -5.56
CA GLU A 449 19.29 -3.81 -6.35
C GLU A 449 20.67 -3.73 -5.66
N SER A 450 20.73 -3.96 -4.34
CA SER A 450 21.96 -3.80 -3.56
C SER A 450 22.88 -5.04 -3.55
N GLU A 451 22.37 -6.23 -3.91
CA GLU A 451 23.20 -7.44 -4.05
C GLU A 451 23.99 -7.48 -5.39
N ASP A 452 23.64 -6.66 -6.38
CA ASP A 452 24.28 -6.66 -7.72
C ASP A 452 25.50 -5.72 -7.85
N MET A 453 25.89 -5.00 -6.78
CA MET A 453 27.00 -4.04 -6.80
C MET A 453 28.18 -4.39 -5.88
N SER A 454 28.25 -5.60 -5.33
CA SER A 454 29.40 -6.07 -4.55
C SER A 454 30.11 -7.28 -5.16
N SER A 455 30.55 -7.17 -6.41
CA SER A 455 31.65 -7.97 -6.92
C SER A 455 32.41 -7.17 -7.96
N ASP A 456 33.52 -6.55 -7.54
CA ASP A 456 34.76 -6.42 -8.31
C ASP A 456 35.61 -5.30 -7.70
N GLU A 457 36.52 -5.64 -6.79
CA GLU A 457 37.79 -4.93 -6.62
C GLU A 457 38.77 -5.79 -5.79
N ASP A 458 39.15 -6.96 -6.32
CA ASP A 458 40.43 -7.58 -5.96
C ASP A 458 41.48 -7.10 -6.97
N ILE A 459 42.08 -5.93 -6.70
CA ILE A 459 43.30 -5.49 -7.36
C ILE A 459 44.46 -6.26 -6.72
N SER A 460 44.93 -7.28 -7.42
CA SER A 460 46.20 -7.94 -7.17
C SER A 460 47.35 -6.94 -7.27
N ILE A 461 48.05 -6.72 -6.16
CA ILE A 461 49.35 -6.06 -6.13
C ILE A 461 50.42 -7.16 -6.30
N ASP A 462 51.09 -7.14 -7.44
CA ASP A 462 52.47 -7.63 -7.62
C ASP A 462 53.36 -6.44 -8.03
#